data_AF-A0A5C6BT88-F1
#
_entry.id   AF-A0A5C6BT88-F1
#
_cell.length_a   1.000
_cell.length_b   1.000
_cell.length_c   1.000
_cell.angle_alpha   90.00
_cell.angle_beta   90.00
_cell.angle_gamma   90.00
#
_symmetry.space_group_name_H-M   'P 1'
#
loop_
_entity.id
_entity.type
_entity.pdbx_description
1 polymer ?
#
loop_
_entity_poly.entity_id
_entity_poly.type
_entity_poly.pdbx_seq_one_letter_code
_entity_poly.pdbx_strand_id
1 'polypeptide(L)'
;MTISVTDYFETRKADRKKETRYLAVINKDSCTSCNSCATQCPVDCIYEVVSNIPSESYHQIDTSRCIGCQMCYRIPAESNDHYNLEICPWNAIDMLHNPNVKPDEVSAIEPYYQGEESDLPWPKLEEYAYQFFLDGEVFLPVGDEGLIAFMQPLAADVWFLTPDENAPLIVEVPGGNDFVRYRATEEGRAILDAMFEDYDRIFLD
;
A
#
# COMPACT_ATOMS: atom_id res chain seq x y z
N MET A 1 -21.26 -2.28 -5.09
CA MET A 1 -21.47 -2.02 -3.65
C MET A 1 -20.11 -2.23 -3.03
N THR A 2 -19.51 -1.20 -2.44
CA THR A 2 -18.19 -1.35 -1.82
C THR A 2 -18.33 -2.24 -0.59
N ILE A 3 -17.34 -3.07 -0.34
CA ILE A 3 -17.24 -3.85 0.89
C ILE A 3 -16.40 -3.08 1.90
N SER A 4 -16.90 -2.95 3.12
CA SER A 4 -16.14 -2.31 4.20
C SER A 4 -14.90 -3.13 4.53
N VAL A 5 -13.90 -2.54 5.17
CA VAL A 5 -12.71 -3.26 5.65
C VAL A 5 -13.09 -4.50 6.48
N THR A 6 -14.10 -4.40 7.35
CA THR A 6 -14.58 -5.53 8.15
C THR A 6 -15.15 -6.64 7.27
N ASP A 7 -16.10 -6.32 6.39
CA ASP A 7 -16.73 -7.31 5.51
C ASP A 7 -15.72 -7.93 4.52
N TYR A 8 -14.72 -7.14 4.11
CA TYR A 8 -13.64 -7.58 3.25
C TYR A 8 -12.85 -8.72 3.89
N PHE A 9 -12.37 -8.53 5.12
CA PHE A 9 -11.53 -9.52 5.79
C PHE A 9 -12.31 -10.76 6.23
N GLU A 10 -13.61 -10.62 6.55
CA GLU A 10 -14.50 -11.76 6.78
C GLU A 10 -14.64 -12.68 5.55
N THR A 11 -14.62 -12.11 4.35
CA THR A 11 -14.85 -12.83 3.08
C THR A 11 -13.63 -12.89 2.16
N ARG A 12 -12.44 -12.57 2.71
CA ARG A 12 -11.20 -12.44 1.95
C ARG A 12 -10.83 -13.77 1.29
N LYS A 13 -10.72 -13.75 -0.05
CA LYS A 13 -10.20 -14.88 -0.83
C LYS A 13 -8.67 -14.94 -0.69
N ALA A 14 -8.09 -16.06 -1.09
CA ALA A 14 -6.64 -16.28 -1.02
C ALA A 14 -5.82 -15.29 -1.89
N ASP A 15 -4.56 -15.15 -1.50
CA ASP A 15 -3.53 -14.36 -2.14
C ASP A 15 -3.24 -14.80 -3.58
N ARG A 16 -2.67 -13.88 -4.37
CA ARG A 16 -2.22 -14.23 -5.72
C ARG A 16 -1.08 -15.27 -5.64
N LYS A 17 -1.06 -16.21 -6.58
CA LYS A 17 -0.01 -17.24 -6.63
C LYS A 17 1.32 -16.76 -7.21
N LYS A 18 1.31 -15.67 -7.98
CA LYS A 18 2.49 -15.16 -8.68
C LYS A 18 2.50 -13.64 -8.61
N GLU A 19 3.67 -13.07 -8.35
CA GLU A 19 3.88 -11.63 -8.36
C GLU A 19 3.63 -11.00 -9.73
N THR A 20 3.00 -9.82 -9.71
CA THR A 20 2.58 -9.09 -10.90
C THR A 20 3.57 -8.00 -11.24
N ARG A 21 3.71 -7.63 -12.52
CA ARG A 21 4.70 -6.59 -12.91
C ARG A 21 4.42 -5.22 -12.29
N TYR A 22 3.15 -4.96 -11.97
CA TYR A 22 2.69 -3.68 -11.44
C TYR A 22 1.91 -3.90 -10.16
N LEU A 23 1.96 -2.92 -9.27
CA LEU A 23 1.13 -2.81 -8.07
C LEU A 23 0.37 -1.48 -8.11
N ALA A 24 -0.79 -1.46 -7.45
CA ALA A 24 -1.62 -0.28 -7.32
C ALA A 24 -1.74 0.04 -5.83
N VAL A 25 -1.49 1.28 -5.45
CA VAL A 25 -1.65 1.79 -4.09
C VAL A 25 -2.51 3.06 -4.17
N ILE A 26 -3.42 3.25 -3.21
CA ILE A 26 -4.26 4.44 -3.18
C ILE A 26 -3.57 5.49 -2.30
N ASN A 27 -3.63 6.74 -2.72
CA ASN A 27 -3.32 7.87 -1.86
C ASN A 27 -4.58 8.25 -1.09
N LYS A 28 -4.59 7.96 0.21
CA LYS A 28 -5.70 8.28 1.12
C LYS A 28 -6.13 9.73 1.04
N ASP A 29 -5.19 10.68 1.01
CA ASP A 29 -5.48 12.12 1.06
C ASP A 29 -6.13 12.64 -0.23
N SER A 30 -6.01 11.89 -1.33
CA SER A 30 -6.66 12.20 -2.61
C SER A 30 -7.94 11.39 -2.85
N CYS A 31 -8.21 10.37 -2.04
CA CYS A 31 -9.32 9.44 -2.26
C CYS A 31 -10.59 9.87 -1.52
N THR A 32 -11.71 10.05 -2.23
CA THR A 32 -12.99 10.48 -1.63
C THR A 32 -13.97 9.34 -1.39
N SER A 33 -13.52 8.10 -1.45
CA SER A 33 -14.38 6.91 -1.41
C SER A 33 -15.53 6.86 -2.43
N CYS A 34 -15.29 7.26 -3.69
CA CYS A 34 -16.35 7.28 -4.72
C CYS A 34 -16.76 5.90 -5.31
N ASN A 35 -16.06 4.82 -4.95
CA ASN A 35 -16.30 3.43 -5.40
C ASN A 35 -16.02 3.12 -6.89
N SER A 36 -15.61 4.10 -7.71
CA SER A 36 -15.32 3.84 -9.14
C SER A 36 -14.28 2.73 -9.32
N CYS A 37 -13.16 2.81 -8.60
CA CYS A 37 -12.07 1.83 -8.72
C CYS A 37 -12.47 0.42 -8.25
N ALA A 38 -13.16 0.29 -7.13
CA ALA A 38 -13.54 -1.00 -6.57
C ALA A 38 -14.53 -1.76 -7.48
N THR A 39 -15.46 -1.05 -8.15
CA THR A 39 -16.38 -1.69 -9.11
C THR A 39 -15.70 -2.27 -10.36
N GLN A 40 -14.52 -1.77 -10.71
CA GLN A 40 -13.76 -2.21 -11.87
C GLN A 40 -12.72 -3.28 -11.54
N CYS A 41 -12.47 -3.58 -10.26
CA CYS A 41 -11.44 -4.52 -9.86
C CYS A 41 -11.88 -5.97 -10.15
N PRO A 42 -11.23 -6.71 -11.08
CA PRO A 42 -11.68 -8.04 -11.48
C PRO A 42 -11.45 -9.13 -10.42
N VAL A 43 -10.70 -8.82 -9.36
CA VAL A 43 -10.35 -9.74 -8.27
C VAL A 43 -10.92 -9.31 -6.92
N ASP A 44 -11.74 -8.24 -6.90
CA ASP A 44 -12.37 -7.69 -5.70
C ASP A 44 -11.37 -7.48 -4.55
N CYS A 45 -10.23 -6.83 -4.82
CA CYS A 45 -9.17 -6.60 -3.83
C CYS A 45 -9.13 -5.16 -3.28
N ILE A 46 -10.17 -4.37 -3.51
CA ILE A 46 -10.26 -2.97 -3.06
C ILE A 46 -11.43 -2.88 -2.07
N TYR A 47 -11.17 -2.33 -0.90
CA TYR A 47 -12.15 -2.20 0.19
C TYR A 47 -12.19 -0.78 0.73
N GLU A 48 -13.27 -0.42 1.40
CA GLU A 48 -13.45 0.90 2.01
C GLU A 48 -13.02 0.91 3.47
N VAL A 49 -12.16 1.84 3.82
CA VAL A 49 -11.81 2.19 5.19
C VAL A 49 -12.72 3.33 5.60
N VAL A 50 -13.72 3.01 6.43
CA VAL A 50 -14.76 3.96 6.84
C VAL A 50 -14.23 4.87 7.95
N SER A 51 -14.31 6.19 7.74
CA SER A 51 -14.09 7.18 8.79
C SER A 51 -15.41 7.69 9.37
N ASN A 52 -15.40 8.04 10.65
CA ASN A 52 -16.53 8.73 11.30
C ASN A 52 -16.56 10.23 10.95
N ILE A 53 -15.49 10.73 10.32
CA ILE A 53 -15.40 12.11 9.89
C ILE A 53 -15.81 12.19 8.41
N PRO A 54 -16.77 13.06 8.04
CA PRO A 54 -17.20 13.20 6.66
C PRO A 54 -16.02 13.48 5.72
N SER A 55 -16.00 12.80 4.57
CA SER A 55 -14.97 12.93 3.52
C SER A 55 -13.58 12.39 3.88
N GLU A 56 -13.42 11.70 5.01
CA GLU A 56 -12.15 11.01 5.35
C GLU A 56 -12.21 9.49 5.11
N SER A 57 -13.36 8.97 4.66
CA SER A 57 -13.40 7.60 4.15
C SER A 57 -12.61 7.52 2.86
N TYR A 58 -11.84 6.45 2.72
CA TYR A 58 -11.01 6.20 1.55
C TYR A 58 -11.08 4.71 1.20
N HIS A 59 -10.60 4.37 0.00
CA HIS A 59 -10.41 2.98 -0.37
C HIS A 59 -8.96 2.60 -0.17
N GLN A 60 -8.72 1.34 0.18
CA GLN A 60 -7.39 0.75 0.20
C GLN A 60 -7.37 -0.50 -0.68
N ILE A 61 -6.20 -0.82 -1.22
CA ILE A 61 -5.98 -1.99 -2.08
C ILE A 61 -5.22 -3.04 -1.29
N ASP A 62 -5.75 -4.25 -1.22
CA ASP A 62 -4.99 -5.42 -0.76
C ASP A 62 -3.92 -5.74 -1.81
N THR A 63 -2.69 -5.31 -1.54
CA THR A 63 -1.57 -5.50 -2.47
C THR A 63 -1.05 -6.91 -2.52
N SER A 64 -1.49 -7.86 -1.69
CA SER A 64 -1.15 -9.29 -1.86
C SER A 64 -2.14 -10.02 -2.78
N ARG A 65 -3.28 -9.37 -3.07
CA ARG A 65 -4.30 -9.85 -4.01
C ARG A 65 -4.37 -9.06 -5.31
N CYS A 66 -3.88 -7.82 -5.34
CA CYS A 66 -3.80 -7.00 -6.54
C CYS A 66 -3.09 -7.75 -7.67
N ILE A 67 -3.64 -7.69 -8.89
CA ILE A 67 -3.03 -8.33 -10.07
C ILE A 67 -2.39 -7.33 -11.05
N GLY A 68 -2.29 -6.06 -10.68
CA GLY A 68 -1.67 -5.02 -11.49
C GLY A 68 -2.36 -4.77 -12.85
N CYS A 69 -3.66 -5.03 -12.94
CA CYS A 69 -4.43 -4.96 -14.20
C CYS A 69 -4.69 -3.52 -14.70
N GLN A 70 -4.40 -2.49 -13.89
CA GLN A 70 -4.56 -1.05 -14.20
C GLN A 70 -6.01 -0.55 -14.39
N MET A 71 -7.01 -1.45 -14.39
CA MET A 71 -8.43 -1.09 -14.58
C MET A 71 -8.99 -0.19 -13.47
N CYS A 72 -8.38 -0.17 -12.28
CA CYS A 72 -8.76 0.74 -11.21
C CYS A 72 -8.35 2.20 -11.49
N TYR A 73 -7.34 2.40 -12.32
CA TYR A 73 -6.76 3.69 -12.65
C TYR A 73 -7.32 4.24 -13.97
N ARG A 74 -7.19 3.47 -15.06
CA ARG A 74 -7.64 3.87 -16.41
C ARG A 74 -8.15 2.69 -17.21
N ILE A 75 -8.98 2.96 -18.22
CA ILE A 75 -9.37 1.96 -19.20
C ILE A 75 -8.22 1.83 -20.22
N PRO A 76 -7.59 0.65 -20.39
CA PRO A 76 -6.63 0.41 -21.45
C PRO A 76 -7.37 0.24 -22.79
N ALA A 77 -7.91 1.33 -23.35
CA ALA A 77 -8.40 1.35 -24.72
C ALA A 77 -7.28 1.78 -25.67
N GLU A 78 -7.37 1.42 -26.95
CA GLU A 78 -6.71 2.16 -28.03
C GLU A 78 -7.26 3.58 -27.98
N SER A 79 -6.64 4.43 -27.16
CA SER A 79 -6.95 5.85 -27.13
C SER A 79 -6.69 6.36 -28.54
N ASN A 80 -7.73 6.78 -29.23
CA ASN A 80 -7.52 7.83 -30.23
C ASN A 80 -6.82 8.98 -29.46
N ASP A 81 -5.83 9.64 -30.06
CA ASP A 81 -4.92 10.65 -29.43
C ASP A 81 -5.61 11.86 -28.74
N HIS A 82 -6.93 11.82 -28.56
CA HIS A 82 -7.76 12.92 -28.10
C HIS A 82 -8.19 12.82 -26.63
N TYR A 83 -8.37 11.63 -26.04
CA TYR A 83 -8.86 11.50 -24.65
C TYR A 83 -8.34 10.26 -23.92
N ASN A 84 -7.88 10.44 -22.68
CA ASN A 84 -7.64 9.36 -21.72
C ASN A 84 -8.91 9.15 -20.86
N LEU A 85 -9.37 7.91 -20.75
CA LEU A 85 -10.52 7.54 -19.90
C LEU A 85 -10.02 7.03 -18.55
N GLU A 86 -9.99 7.93 -17.57
CA GLU A 86 -9.65 7.62 -16.19
C GLU A 86 -10.84 7.05 -15.44
N ILE A 87 -10.57 6.00 -14.64
CA ILE A 87 -11.55 5.37 -13.75
C ILE A 87 -11.56 6.07 -12.39
N CYS A 88 -10.39 6.48 -11.90
CA CYS A 88 -10.30 7.28 -10.68
C CYS A 88 -10.39 8.77 -11.04
N PRO A 89 -11.50 9.46 -10.73
CA PRO A 89 -11.67 10.87 -11.09
C PRO A 89 -10.76 11.83 -10.30
N TRP A 90 -10.10 11.33 -9.26
CA TRP A 90 -9.24 12.11 -8.37
C TRP A 90 -7.75 11.89 -8.61
N ASN A 91 -7.40 11.04 -9.58
CA ASN A 91 -6.01 10.62 -9.80
C ASN A 91 -5.33 10.10 -8.50
N ALA A 92 -6.09 9.41 -7.66
CA ALA A 92 -5.66 9.01 -6.31
C ALA A 92 -5.01 7.61 -6.28
N ILE A 93 -4.63 7.03 -7.42
CA ILE A 93 -4.07 5.69 -7.49
C ILE A 93 -2.70 5.76 -8.13
N ASP A 94 -1.69 5.39 -7.35
CA ASP A 94 -0.32 5.26 -7.80
C ASP A 94 -0.14 3.86 -8.36
N MET A 95 0.26 3.80 -9.63
CA MET A 95 0.67 2.56 -10.28
C MET A 95 2.19 2.48 -10.26
N LEU A 96 2.71 1.42 -9.65
CA LEU A 96 4.14 1.25 -9.38
C LEU A 96 4.71 0.05 -10.12
N HIS A 97 6.00 0.10 -10.42
CA HIS A 97 6.73 -1.12 -10.75
C HIS A 97 6.77 -2.01 -9.50
N ASN A 98 6.43 -3.29 -9.65
CA ASN A 98 6.43 -4.19 -8.49
C ASN A 98 7.89 -4.54 -8.12
N PRO A 99 8.39 -4.11 -6.96
CA PRO A 99 9.75 -4.41 -6.54
C PRO A 99 9.98 -5.91 -6.38
N ASN A 100 8.94 -6.71 -6.06
CA ASN A 100 9.06 -8.17 -5.94
C ASN A 100 9.29 -8.89 -7.28
N VAL A 101 9.10 -8.21 -8.42
CA VAL A 101 9.35 -8.78 -9.77
C VAL A 101 10.61 -8.20 -10.40
N LYS A 102 10.82 -6.89 -10.23
CA LYS A 102 11.96 -6.17 -10.78
C LYS A 102 12.46 -5.20 -9.70
N PRO A 103 13.21 -5.70 -8.69
CA PRO A 103 13.78 -4.85 -7.67
C PRO A 103 14.89 -3.98 -8.27
N ASP A 104 15.09 -2.81 -7.69
CA ASP A 104 16.26 -2.00 -7.94
C ASP A 104 17.51 -2.62 -7.29
N GLU A 105 18.69 -2.12 -7.67
CA GLU A 105 19.96 -2.64 -7.11
C GLU A 105 20.06 -2.44 -5.59
N VAL A 106 19.47 -1.35 -5.10
CA VAL A 106 19.36 -0.98 -3.69
C VAL A 106 17.92 -0.57 -3.47
N SER A 107 17.29 -1.08 -2.41
CA SER A 107 15.92 -0.72 -2.08
C SER A 107 15.83 0.73 -1.61
N ALA A 108 14.72 1.41 -1.91
CA ALA A 108 14.52 2.81 -1.51
C ALA A 108 14.59 3.01 0.01
N ILE A 109 14.23 1.99 0.79
CA ILE A 109 14.19 2.05 2.25
C ILE A 109 15.49 1.59 2.90
N GLU A 110 16.35 0.84 2.19
CA GLU A 110 17.58 0.25 2.73
C GLU A 110 18.56 1.28 3.32
N PRO A 111 18.80 2.47 2.70
CA PRO A 111 19.69 3.48 3.26
C PRO A 111 19.30 4.00 4.64
N TYR A 112 18.03 3.85 5.02
CA TYR A 112 17.47 4.31 6.29
C TYR A 112 17.46 3.21 7.36
N TYR A 113 17.83 1.98 7.01
CA TYR A 113 17.85 0.86 7.95
C TYR A 113 19.18 0.79 8.71
N GLN A 114 19.10 0.71 10.04
CA GLN A 114 20.25 0.62 10.95
C GLN A 114 20.25 -0.64 11.82
N GLY A 115 19.44 -1.65 11.47
CA GLY A 115 19.41 -2.90 12.22
C GLY A 115 20.59 -3.82 11.92
N GLU A 116 20.70 -4.90 12.70
CA GLU A 116 21.81 -5.87 12.57
C GLU A 116 21.64 -6.84 11.40
N GLU A 117 20.42 -7.03 10.91
CA GLU A 117 20.09 -8.00 9.87
C GLU A 117 20.29 -7.41 8.47
N SER A 118 21.18 -8.01 7.67
CA SER A 118 21.52 -7.49 6.34
C SER A 118 20.73 -8.13 5.19
N ASP A 119 20.09 -9.28 5.40
CA ASP A 119 19.40 -10.06 4.35
C ASP A 119 17.88 -10.00 4.53
N LEU A 120 17.36 -8.78 4.64
CA LEU A 120 15.93 -8.55 4.77
C LEU A 120 15.21 -8.72 3.41
N PRO A 121 13.91 -9.07 3.42
CA PRO A 121 13.10 -9.16 2.21
C PRO A 121 12.74 -7.76 1.68
N TRP A 122 13.75 -6.98 1.29
CA TRP A 122 13.64 -5.58 0.88
C TRP A 122 12.50 -5.29 -0.08
N PRO A 123 12.27 -6.08 -1.16
CA PRO A 123 11.18 -5.79 -2.09
C PRO A 123 9.79 -5.82 -1.45
N LYS A 124 9.57 -6.73 -0.49
CA LYS A 124 8.29 -6.86 0.20
C LYS A 124 8.14 -5.78 1.28
N LEU A 125 9.23 -5.42 1.95
CA LEU A 125 9.25 -4.31 2.90
C LEU A 125 8.96 -2.98 2.19
N GLU A 126 9.57 -2.75 1.03
CA GLU A 126 9.36 -1.55 0.21
C GLU A 126 7.91 -1.43 -0.28
N GLU A 127 7.29 -2.53 -0.75
CA GLU A 127 5.88 -2.58 -1.13
C GLU A 127 4.93 -2.09 -0.01
N TYR A 128 5.17 -2.53 1.22
CA TYR A 128 4.34 -2.14 2.36
C TYR A 128 4.73 -0.77 2.93
N ALA A 129 6.01 -0.42 2.94
CA ALA A 129 6.48 0.90 3.33
C ALA A 129 5.84 1.99 2.44
N TYR A 130 5.72 1.75 1.13
CA TYR A 130 5.04 2.68 0.23
C TYR A 130 3.53 2.79 0.53
N GLN A 131 2.88 1.70 0.91
CA GLN A 131 1.49 1.76 1.41
C GLN A 131 1.38 2.57 2.69
N PHE A 132 2.29 2.41 3.66
CA PHE A 132 2.29 3.23 4.87
C PHE A 132 2.56 4.71 4.56
N PHE A 133 3.39 5.01 3.56
CA PHE A 133 3.60 6.37 3.08
C PHE A 133 2.30 6.99 2.55
N LEU A 134 1.54 6.29 1.70
CA LEU A 134 0.33 6.85 1.09
C LEU A 134 -0.94 6.77 1.96
N ASP A 135 -1.17 5.65 2.64
CA ASP A 135 -2.40 5.39 3.40
C ASP A 135 -2.23 5.67 4.90
N GLY A 136 -0.99 5.54 5.42
CA GLY A 136 -0.68 5.66 6.85
C GLY A 136 -1.01 4.44 7.69
N GLU A 137 -1.70 3.47 7.12
CA GLU A 137 -2.09 2.24 7.82
C GLU A 137 -2.32 1.13 6.83
N VAL A 138 -2.14 -0.11 7.28
CA VAL A 138 -2.31 -1.33 6.50
C VAL A 138 -3.07 -2.34 7.35
N PHE A 139 -3.99 -3.06 6.72
CA PHE A 139 -4.75 -4.14 7.33
C PHE A 139 -4.30 -5.47 6.73
N LEU A 140 -4.02 -6.45 7.58
CA LEU A 140 -3.60 -7.80 7.18
C LEU A 140 -4.50 -8.84 7.85
N PRO A 141 -4.77 -9.99 7.22
CA PRO A 141 -5.59 -11.02 7.84
C PRO A 141 -4.89 -11.65 9.06
N VAL A 142 -5.61 -11.87 10.16
CA VAL A 142 -5.04 -12.39 11.43
C VAL A 142 -4.30 -13.73 11.27
N GLY A 143 -4.76 -14.57 10.33
CA GLY A 143 -4.21 -15.92 10.12
C GLY A 143 -2.99 -16.00 9.18
N ASP A 144 -2.49 -14.89 8.65
CA ASP A 144 -1.36 -14.89 7.72
C ASP A 144 -0.06 -14.49 8.41
N GLU A 145 0.55 -15.47 9.08
CA GLU A 145 1.83 -15.31 9.78
C GLU A 145 2.95 -14.82 8.85
N GLY A 146 2.89 -15.15 7.56
CA GLY A 146 3.88 -14.73 6.58
C GLY A 146 3.82 -13.21 6.32
N LEU A 147 2.62 -12.68 6.08
CA LEU A 147 2.45 -11.24 5.91
C LEU A 147 2.74 -10.47 7.20
N ILE A 148 2.32 -10.99 8.34
CA ILE A 148 2.56 -10.39 9.65
C ILE A 148 4.05 -10.34 9.98
N ALA A 149 4.82 -11.37 9.59
CA ALA A 149 6.28 -11.39 9.81
C ALA A 149 6.99 -10.23 9.11
N PHE A 150 6.54 -9.80 7.93
CA PHE A 150 7.13 -8.64 7.24
C PHE A 150 6.90 -7.31 7.97
N MET A 151 5.94 -7.24 8.89
CA MET A 151 5.72 -6.04 9.69
C MET A 151 6.74 -5.90 10.82
N GLN A 152 7.39 -7.00 11.24
CA GLN A 152 8.32 -6.98 12.38
C GLN A 152 9.54 -6.08 12.15
N PRO A 153 10.25 -6.13 11.00
CA PRO A 153 11.35 -5.21 10.74
C PRO A 153 10.89 -3.75 10.66
N LEU A 154 9.71 -3.47 10.09
CA LEU A 154 9.16 -2.12 10.00
C LEU A 154 8.76 -1.56 11.38
N ALA A 155 8.36 -2.43 12.31
CA ALA A 155 7.98 -2.07 13.68
C ALA A 155 9.16 -2.03 14.66
N ALA A 156 10.37 -2.38 14.22
CA ALA A 156 11.57 -2.36 15.05
C ALA A 156 12.17 -0.95 15.14
N ASP A 157 12.78 -0.64 16.29
CA ASP A 157 13.41 0.65 16.58
C ASP A 157 14.81 0.76 15.93
N VAL A 158 14.83 0.68 14.60
CA VAL A 158 16.05 0.52 13.79
C VAL A 158 16.05 1.40 12.54
N TRP A 159 15.07 2.29 12.37
CA TRP A 159 15.01 3.17 11.21
C TRP A 159 15.53 4.55 11.56
N PHE A 160 16.46 5.02 10.73
CA PHE A 160 17.15 6.28 10.90
C PHE A 160 16.16 7.46 10.86
N LEU A 161 16.06 8.18 11.98
CA LEU A 161 15.33 9.44 12.08
C LEU A 161 16.30 10.62 12.10
N THR A 162 17.29 10.56 12.99
CA THR A 162 18.34 11.57 13.14
C THR A 162 19.69 10.89 13.44
N PRO A 163 20.83 11.60 13.40
CA PRO A 163 22.14 11.03 13.75
C PRO A 163 22.23 10.35 15.11
N ASP A 164 21.38 10.74 16.07
CA ASP A 164 21.41 10.24 17.45
C ASP A 164 20.19 9.36 17.79
N GLU A 165 19.21 9.24 16.89
CA GLU A 165 17.92 8.62 17.17
C GLU A 165 17.43 7.75 16.00
N ASN A 166 16.92 6.57 16.36
CA ASN A 166 16.13 5.70 15.50
C ASN A 166 14.67 5.72 15.97
N ALA A 167 13.78 5.28 15.09
CA ALA A 167 12.38 5.07 15.39
C ALA A 167 11.82 3.85 14.64
N PRO A 168 10.73 3.24 15.10
CA PRO A 168 9.95 2.31 14.29
C PRO A 168 9.13 3.07 13.25
N LEU A 169 9.01 2.50 12.04
CA LEU A 169 8.15 3.09 11.00
C LEU A 169 6.67 2.94 11.35
N ILE A 170 6.32 1.80 11.96
CA ILE A 170 4.94 1.42 12.22
C ILE A 170 4.75 0.89 13.64
N VAL A 171 3.50 0.88 14.09
CA VAL A 171 3.08 0.25 15.34
C VAL A 171 1.78 -0.54 15.10
N GLU A 172 1.65 -1.68 15.77
CA GLU A 172 0.40 -2.41 15.80
C GLU A 172 -0.63 -1.65 16.64
N VAL A 173 -1.82 -1.45 16.09
CA VAL A 173 -2.94 -0.79 16.77
C VAL A 173 -4.14 -1.74 16.81
N PRO A 174 -5.13 -1.52 17.70
CA PRO A 174 -6.32 -2.37 17.76
C PRO A 174 -6.98 -2.55 16.38
N GLY A 175 -7.04 -3.81 15.93
CA GLY A 175 -7.66 -4.25 14.68
C GLY A 175 -9.11 -4.73 14.86
N GLY A 176 -9.60 -5.46 13.85
CA GLY A 176 -10.90 -6.13 13.88
C GLY A 176 -10.79 -7.60 14.28
N ASN A 177 -11.87 -8.37 14.13
CA ASN A 177 -11.87 -9.80 14.46
C ASN A 177 -11.02 -10.61 13.46
N ASP A 178 -11.09 -10.26 12.17
CA ASP A 178 -10.49 -11.02 11.07
C ASP A 178 -9.24 -10.35 10.47
N PHE A 179 -8.85 -9.19 11.00
CA PHE A 179 -7.66 -8.46 10.56
C PHE A 179 -6.88 -7.80 11.71
N VAL A 180 -5.56 -7.78 11.56
CA VAL A 180 -4.66 -6.91 12.33
C VAL A 180 -4.49 -5.58 11.59
N ARG A 181 -4.19 -4.52 12.34
CA ARG A 181 -3.99 -3.18 11.80
C ARG A 181 -2.65 -2.63 12.25
N TYR A 182 -1.85 -2.20 11.29
CA TYR A 182 -0.62 -1.46 11.53
C TYR A 182 -0.81 -0.02 11.10
N ARG A 183 -0.18 0.91 11.81
CA ARG A 183 -0.24 2.34 11.50
C ARG A 183 1.17 2.92 11.55
N ALA A 184 1.48 3.82 10.62
CA ALA A 184 2.70 4.61 10.64
C ALA A 184 2.75 5.48 11.90
N THR A 185 3.88 5.46 12.61
CA THR A 185 4.14 6.34 13.76
C THR A 185 4.33 7.79 13.28
N GLU A 186 4.35 8.76 14.20
CA GLU A 186 4.60 10.16 13.82
C GLU A 186 6.01 10.32 13.25
N GLU A 187 7.00 9.71 13.89
CA GLU A 187 8.38 9.65 13.44
C GLU A 187 8.51 8.84 12.15
N GLY A 188 7.82 7.70 12.08
CA GLY A 188 7.78 6.84 10.90
C GLY A 188 7.23 7.55 9.67
N ARG A 189 6.22 8.40 9.82
CA ARG A 189 5.73 9.27 8.73
C ARG A 189 6.83 10.18 8.20
N ALA A 190 7.57 10.85 9.09
CA ALA A 190 8.67 11.73 8.66
C ALA A 190 9.78 10.96 7.93
N ILE A 191 10.08 9.73 8.35
CA ILE A 191 11.06 8.87 7.68
C ILE A 191 10.54 8.42 6.31
N LEU A 192 9.28 7.98 6.22
CA LEU A 192 8.64 7.53 4.98
C LEU A 192 8.55 8.66 3.95
N ASP A 193 8.25 9.88 4.38
CA ASP A 193 8.25 11.06 3.50
C ASP A 193 9.63 11.30 2.88
N ALA A 194 10.70 11.11 3.66
CA ALA A 194 12.08 11.23 3.16
C ALA A 194 12.48 10.07 2.23
N MET A 195 11.98 8.85 2.47
CA MET A 195 12.28 7.66 1.66
C MET A 195 11.69 7.75 0.24
N PHE A 196 10.48 8.30 0.12
CA PHE A 196 9.67 8.20 -1.09
C PHE A 196 9.43 9.52 -1.83
N GLU A 197 10.18 10.58 -1.49
CA GLU A 197 10.11 11.90 -2.14
C GLU A 197 10.22 11.81 -3.67
N ASP A 198 11.19 11.02 -4.16
CA ASP A 198 11.49 10.84 -5.59
C ASP A 198 11.12 9.45 -6.14
N TYR A 199 10.17 8.76 -5.50
CA TYR A 199 9.87 7.36 -5.87
C TYR A 199 9.22 7.21 -7.25
N ASP A 200 9.69 6.24 -8.03
CA ASP A 200 9.29 6.04 -9.44
C ASP A 200 7.83 5.55 -9.55
N ARG A 201 7.01 6.37 -10.20
CA ARG A 201 5.59 6.11 -10.45
C ARG A 201 5.38 5.96 -11.95
N ILE A 202 4.64 4.95 -12.36
CA ILE A 202 4.44 4.61 -13.78
C ILE A 202 3.43 5.54 -14.44
N PHE A 203 2.37 5.87 -13.72
CA PHE A 203 1.36 6.80 -14.16
C PHE A 203 1.18 7.80 -13.05
N LEU A 204 1.59 9.03 -13.31
CA LEU A 204 1.26 10.24 -12.54
C LEU A 204 1.69 11.53 -13.31
N ASP A 205 1.98 11.39 -14.60
CA ASP A 205 2.46 12.41 -15.55
C ASP A 205 1.44 13.53 -15.84
#